data_AF-A0A432TIN0-F1
#
_entry.id   AF-A0A432TIN0-F1
#
_cell.length_a   1.000
_cell.length_b   1.000
_cell.length_c   1.000
_cell.angle_alpha   90.00
_cell.angle_beta   90.00
_cell.angle_gamma   90.00
#
_symmetry.space_group_name_H-M   'P 1'
#
loop_
_entity.id
_entity.type
_entity.pdbx_description
1 polymer ?
#
loop_
_entity_poly.entity_id
_entity_poly.type
_entity_poly.pdbx_seq_one_letter_code
_entity_poly.pdbx_strand_id
1 'polypeptide(L)'
;LFRRYSPYLMLFGIFLLTLVLLFGSSSGGAQRWLDLGFVRFQPSELMKVIVPIAIASILSEKTLPPKPLPILISIVAIIAIVLLIAKQPDLGTSLLIGASGVYVLFFSGVRVQLIKYNNWLNFGLISTLIGGSGYIAWNYLLMAYQKKRILTLIDPSSDPLGAGYHILQSKIAIGSGGLLGKGIEQGSQSQLNFLPEHTTDFIFAVIAEELGFLGVLLLLSVYGLIIYRCFIISFESEDTFSKLLGASLTLIFFTYIFVNIGMVSGLLPVVGVPLPLISYGGSSLITLMSSFGIIMSIRKHKTPSYLSNL
;
A
#
# COMPACT_ATOMS: atom_id res chain seq x y z
N LEU A 1 4.94 19.47 -14.28
CA LEU A 1 3.65 19.84 -13.65
C LEU A 1 3.54 19.28 -12.22
N PHE A 2 3.56 17.96 -12.03
CA PHE A 2 3.41 17.33 -10.71
C PHE A 2 4.35 17.88 -9.64
N ARG A 3 5.64 18.05 -9.95
CA ARG A 3 6.62 18.65 -9.02
C ARG A 3 6.27 20.08 -8.58
N ARG A 4 5.73 20.91 -9.48
CA ARG A 4 5.38 22.32 -9.19
C ARG A 4 4.10 22.42 -8.35
N TYR A 5 3.14 21.54 -8.61
CA TYR A 5 1.84 21.54 -7.93
C TYR A 5 1.77 20.60 -6.73
N SER A 6 2.85 19.90 -6.39
CA SER A 6 2.90 18.96 -5.28
C SER A 6 2.44 19.52 -3.92
N PRO A 7 2.80 20.76 -3.49
CA PRO A 7 2.29 21.28 -2.21
C PRO A 7 0.78 21.50 -2.25
N TYR A 8 0.24 21.95 -3.38
CA TYR A 8 -1.21 22.14 -3.55
C TYR A 8 -1.95 20.80 -3.56
N LEU A 9 -1.40 19.77 -4.21
CA LEU A 9 -1.95 18.41 -4.18
C LEU A 9 -1.96 17.85 -2.76
N MET A 10 -0.89 18.07 -2.01
CA MET A 10 -0.81 17.65 -0.61
C MET A 10 -1.85 18.35 0.26
N LEU A 11 -1.97 19.68 0.16
CA LEU A 11 -2.98 20.45 0.90
C LEU A 11 -4.40 20.03 0.53
N PHE A 12 -4.66 19.81 -0.75
CA PHE A 12 -5.94 19.31 -1.24
C PHE A 12 -6.27 17.92 -0.67
N GLY A 13 -5.28 17.01 -0.65
CA GLY A 13 -5.43 15.70 -0.04
C GLY A 13 -5.71 15.75 1.46
N ILE A 14 -4.99 16.59 2.20
CA ILE A 14 -5.24 16.83 3.63
C ILE A 14 -6.65 17.39 3.83
N PHE A 15 -7.07 18.37 3.03
CA PHE A 15 -8.41 18.93 3.09
C PHE A 15 -9.49 17.85 2.90
N LEU A 16 -9.35 16.97 1.90
CA LEU A 16 -10.29 15.87 1.68
C LEU A 16 -10.31 14.88 2.85
N LEU A 17 -9.15 14.53 3.43
CA LEU A 17 -9.09 13.66 4.61
C LEU A 17 -9.76 14.31 5.82
N THR A 18 -9.58 15.61 6.02
CA THR A 18 -10.28 16.35 7.09
C THR A 18 -11.78 16.38 6.82
N LEU A 19 -12.21 16.54 5.56
CA LEU A 19 -13.62 16.51 5.20
C LEU A 19 -14.25 15.16 5.52
N VAL A 20 -13.56 14.04 5.27
CA VAL A 20 -14.02 12.70 5.68
C VAL A 20 -14.19 12.57 7.19
N LEU A 21 -13.30 13.16 7.99
CA LEU A 21 -13.44 13.11 9.45
C LEU A 21 -14.66 13.89 9.97
N LEU A 22 -15.11 14.91 9.24
CA LEU A 22 -16.23 15.76 9.65
C LEU A 22 -17.57 15.30 9.07
N PHE A 23 -17.57 14.84 7.82
CA PHE A 23 -18.77 14.57 7.02
C PHE A 23 -18.78 13.18 6.35
N GLY A 24 -17.80 12.32 6.67
CA GLY A 24 -17.69 10.99 6.07
C GLY A 24 -18.83 10.07 6.48
N SER A 25 -19.34 9.30 5.52
CA SER A 25 -20.32 8.25 5.78
C SER A 25 -19.66 7.09 6.52
N SER A 26 -20.31 6.59 7.58
CA SER A 26 -19.86 5.39 8.30
C SER A 26 -20.34 4.14 7.56
N SER A 27 -19.41 3.28 7.15
CA SER A 27 -19.70 1.94 6.62
C SER A 27 -18.78 0.94 7.30
N GLY A 28 -19.32 -0.20 7.74
CA GLY A 28 -18.54 -1.24 8.43
C GLY A 28 -17.84 -0.78 9.72
N GLY A 29 -18.38 0.25 10.40
CA GLY A 29 -17.81 0.79 11.64
C GLY A 29 -16.67 1.80 11.46
N ALA A 30 -16.40 2.26 10.23
CA ALA A 30 -15.40 3.29 9.97
C ALA A 30 -15.91 4.38 9.01
N GLN A 31 -15.61 5.65 9.32
CA GLN A 31 -15.88 6.81 8.47
C GLN A 31 -14.73 7.01 7.48
N ARG A 32 -14.86 6.43 6.28
CA ARG A 32 -13.79 6.42 5.26
C ARG A 32 -14.21 6.95 3.89
N TRP A 33 -15.51 7.05 3.66
CA TRP A 33 -16.08 7.31 2.35
C TRP A 33 -16.76 8.68 2.33
N LEU A 34 -16.55 9.40 1.24
CA LEU A 34 -17.38 10.54 0.85
C LEU A 34 -18.44 10.00 -0.11
N ASP A 35 -19.68 10.00 0.36
CA ASP A 35 -20.83 9.65 -0.49
C ASP A 35 -21.34 10.93 -1.16
N LEU A 36 -21.06 11.07 -2.46
CA LEU A 36 -21.53 12.18 -3.29
C LEU A 36 -22.93 11.89 -3.87
N GLY A 37 -23.60 10.82 -3.43
CA GLY A 37 -24.90 10.38 -3.90
C GLY A 37 -24.85 9.51 -5.16
N PHE A 38 -24.03 9.89 -6.15
CA PHE A 38 -23.82 9.14 -7.38
C PHE A 38 -22.52 8.31 -7.39
N VAL A 39 -21.50 8.74 -6.64
CA VAL A 39 -20.21 8.06 -6.54
C VAL A 39 -19.74 8.09 -5.09
N ARG A 40 -19.28 6.92 -4.61
CA ARG A 40 -18.54 6.80 -3.36
C ARG A 40 -17.06 6.91 -3.64
N PHE A 41 -16.44 7.93 -3.08
CA PHE A 41 -15.01 8.20 -3.25
C PHE A 41 -14.29 8.07 -1.91
N GLN A 42 -13.16 7.38 -1.92
CA GLN A 42 -12.29 7.24 -0.74
C GLN A 42 -11.03 8.10 -0.92
N PRO A 43 -10.95 9.27 -0.26
CA PRO A 43 -9.79 10.16 -0.41
C PRO A 43 -8.45 9.56 -0.01
N SER A 44 -8.46 8.59 0.92
CA SER A 44 -7.22 7.91 1.32
C SER A 44 -6.61 7.07 0.20
N GLU A 45 -7.39 6.61 -0.78
CA GLU A 45 -6.84 5.97 -1.99
C GLU A 45 -5.98 6.96 -2.79
N LEU A 46 -6.51 8.17 -3.03
CA LEU A 46 -5.79 9.24 -3.75
C LEU A 46 -4.47 9.60 -3.06
N MET A 47 -4.44 9.56 -1.73
CA MET A 47 -3.26 9.88 -0.94
C MET A 47 -2.10 8.91 -1.17
N LYS A 48 -2.36 7.68 -1.61
CA LYS A 48 -1.30 6.73 -2.00
C LYS A 48 -0.48 7.23 -3.20
N VAL A 49 -1.02 8.14 -4.00
CA VAL A 49 -0.33 8.78 -5.13
C VAL A 49 0.22 10.16 -4.75
N ILE A 50 -0.57 10.96 -4.04
CA ILE A 50 -0.18 12.33 -3.64
C ILE A 50 1.03 12.34 -2.71
N VAL A 51 1.10 11.41 -1.74
CA VAL A 51 2.20 11.36 -0.78
C VAL A 51 3.53 11.11 -1.49
N PRO A 52 3.70 10.07 -2.33
CA PRO A 52 4.92 9.89 -3.11
C PRO A 52 5.29 11.11 -3.96
N ILE A 53 4.32 11.76 -4.60
CA ILE A 53 4.56 12.99 -5.40
C ILE A 53 5.14 14.11 -4.52
N ALA A 54 4.53 14.38 -3.37
CA ALA A 54 4.98 15.45 -2.49
C ALA A 54 6.35 15.16 -1.88
N ILE A 55 6.55 13.96 -1.34
CA ILE A 55 7.82 13.59 -0.73
C ILE A 55 8.94 13.54 -1.78
N ALA A 56 8.67 13.02 -2.99
CA ALA A 56 9.65 13.03 -4.07
C ALA A 56 10.01 14.46 -4.47
N SER A 57 9.04 15.38 -4.48
CA SER A 57 9.31 16.79 -4.80
C SER A 57 10.25 17.44 -3.78
N ILE A 58 10.04 17.20 -2.49
CA ILE A 58 10.87 17.72 -1.39
C ILE A 58 12.30 17.16 -1.46
N LEU A 59 12.44 15.86 -1.74
CA LEU A 59 13.74 15.18 -1.71
C LEU A 59 14.52 15.28 -3.03
N SER A 60 13.86 15.64 -4.14
CA SER A 60 14.50 15.80 -5.45
C SER A 60 15.35 17.08 -5.60
N GLU A 61 15.38 17.96 -4.59
CA GLU A 61 16.08 19.24 -4.69
C GLU A 61 17.62 19.09 -4.50
N LYS A 62 18.29 19.19 -5.66
CA LYS A 62 19.69 19.57 -5.93
C LYS A 62 20.81 18.55 -5.65
N THR A 63 20.76 17.65 -4.66
CA THR A 63 21.79 16.60 -4.51
C THR A 63 21.27 15.41 -3.70
N LEU A 64 21.42 14.18 -4.21
CA LEU A 64 21.30 12.96 -3.41
C LEU A 64 22.68 12.62 -2.81
N PRO A 65 22.78 12.25 -1.52
CA PRO A 65 21.70 12.11 -0.55
C PRO A 65 21.14 13.46 -0.06
N PRO A 66 19.84 13.53 0.31
CA PRO A 66 19.19 14.77 0.74
C PRO A 66 19.74 15.27 2.09
N LYS A 67 19.67 16.59 2.29
CA LYS A 67 20.01 17.25 3.56
C LYS A 67 19.07 16.79 4.70
N PRO A 68 19.50 16.87 5.98
CA PRO A 68 18.69 16.41 7.12
C PRO A 68 17.35 17.14 7.25
N LEU A 69 17.26 18.43 6.87
CA LEU A 69 16.03 19.21 7.00
C LEU A 69 14.90 18.71 6.04
N PRO A 70 15.12 18.54 4.72
CA PRO A 70 14.14 17.89 3.84
C PRO A 70 13.68 16.50 4.28
N ILE A 71 14.61 15.71 4.86
CA ILE A 71 14.28 14.39 5.43
C ILE A 71 13.34 14.54 6.62
N LEU A 72 13.65 15.45 7.55
CA LEU A 72 12.81 15.70 8.73
C LEU A 72 11.42 16.19 8.33
N ILE A 73 11.33 17.15 7.40
CA ILE A 73 10.05 17.65 6.87
C ILE A 73 9.24 16.51 6.26
N SER A 74 9.89 15.64 5.48
CA SER A 74 9.24 14.48 4.85
C SER A 74 8.70 13.49 5.88
N ILE A 75 9.50 13.16 6.91
CA ILE A 75 9.08 12.26 8.00
C ILE A 75 7.89 12.85 8.76
N VAL A 76 7.96 14.13 9.13
CA VAL A 76 6.86 14.81 9.85
C VAL A 76 5.60 14.84 8.99
N ALA A 77 5.70 15.14 7.70
CA ALA A 77 4.57 15.13 6.78
C ALA A 77 3.93 13.73 6.66
N ILE A 78 4.75 12.68 6.51
CA ILE A 78 4.26 11.29 6.46
C ILE A 78 3.54 10.94 7.75
N ILE A 79 4.15 11.19 8.91
CA ILE A 79 3.55 10.89 10.23
C ILE A 79 2.23 11.63 10.39
N ALA A 80 2.17 12.91 10.05
CA ALA A 80 0.94 13.70 10.15
C ALA A 80 -0.21 13.10 9.34
N ILE A 81 0.06 12.66 8.10
CA ILE A 81 -0.94 12.05 7.22
C ILE A 81 -1.36 10.68 7.74
N VAL A 82 -0.40 9.85 8.15
CA VAL A 82 -0.68 8.52 8.73
C VAL A 82 -1.57 8.66 9.96
N LEU A 83 -1.29 9.61 10.85
CA LEU A 83 -2.10 9.88 12.04
C LEU A 83 -3.49 10.40 11.68
N LEU A 84 -3.62 11.25 10.66
CA LEU A 84 -4.90 11.76 10.20
C LEU A 84 -5.82 10.62 9.70
N ILE A 85 -5.25 9.65 8.99
CA ILE A 85 -5.98 8.48 8.48
C ILE A 85 -6.22 7.43 9.57
N ALA A 86 -5.29 7.28 10.51
CA ALA A 86 -5.49 6.41 11.67
C ALA A 86 -6.69 6.86 12.52
N LYS A 87 -7.00 8.16 12.54
CA LYS A 87 -8.22 8.72 13.15
C LYS A 87 -9.51 8.37 12.40
N GLN A 88 -9.44 7.88 11.15
CA GLN A 88 -10.57 7.42 10.32
C GLN A 88 -10.84 5.90 10.47
N PRO A 89 -10.56 5.35 11.66
CA PRO A 89 -10.33 3.93 11.91
C PRO A 89 -9.70 3.08 10.78
N ASP A 90 -8.82 3.63 9.93
CA ASP A 90 -8.26 2.92 8.77
C ASP A 90 -6.76 2.65 8.88
N LEU A 91 -6.39 1.71 9.75
CA LEU A 91 -4.99 1.33 9.98
C LEU A 91 -4.33 0.72 8.74
N GLY A 92 -5.10 -0.02 7.95
CA GLY A 92 -4.58 -0.67 6.76
C GLY A 92 -4.07 0.31 5.73
N THR A 93 -4.96 1.24 5.38
CA THR A 93 -4.65 2.29 4.43
C THR A 93 -3.60 3.26 4.97
N SER A 94 -3.62 3.57 6.26
CA SER A 94 -2.60 4.45 6.87
C SER A 94 -1.20 3.83 6.79
N LEU A 95 -1.06 2.51 7.04
CA LEU A 95 0.21 1.80 6.89
C LEU A 95 0.68 1.75 5.43
N LEU A 96 -0.21 1.49 4.47
CA LEU A 96 0.14 1.51 3.04
C LEU A 96 0.62 2.89 2.58
N ILE A 97 -0.01 3.97 3.03
CA ILE A 97 0.39 5.34 2.71
C ILE A 97 1.70 5.70 3.41
N GLY A 98 1.86 5.31 4.67
CA GLY A 98 3.14 5.45 5.38
C GLY A 98 4.28 4.77 4.63
N ALA A 99 4.06 3.52 4.20
CA ALA A 99 5.00 2.77 3.38
C ALA A 99 5.32 3.49 2.07
N SER A 100 4.31 4.07 1.40
CA SER A 100 4.50 4.83 0.16
C SER A 100 5.48 6.01 0.30
N GLY A 101 5.40 6.76 1.40
CA GLY A 101 6.32 7.86 1.70
C GLY A 101 7.71 7.36 2.11
N VAL A 102 7.77 6.28 2.89
CA VAL A 102 9.03 5.62 3.28
C VAL A 102 9.77 5.08 2.06
N TYR A 103 9.08 4.58 1.04
CA TYR A 103 9.73 4.15 -0.20
C TYR A 103 10.49 5.28 -0.89
N VAL A 104 9.94 6.50 -0.90
CA VAL A 104 10.64 7.65 -1.48
C VAL A 104 11.91 7.95 -0.67
N LEU A 105 11.80 7.96 0.67
CA LEU A 105 12.94 8.17 1.57
C LEU A 105 14.03 7.11 1.33
N PHE A 106 13.63 5.84 1.22
CA PHE A 106 14.52 4.73 0.93
C PHE A 106 15.26 4.92 -0.41
N PHE A 107 14.54 5.20 -1.50
CA PHE A 107 15.16 5.40 -2.82
C PHE A 107 15.97 6.69 -2.93
N SER A 108 15.70 7.70 -2.10
CA SER A 108 16.52 8.92 -2.05
C SER A 108 17.91 8.70 -1.43
N GLY A 109 18.21 7.47 -0.96
CA GLY A 109 19.52 7.12 -0.43
C GLY A 109 19.79 7.72 0.95
N VAL A 110 18.73 7.96 1.75
CA VAL A 110 18.86 8.37 3.15
C VAL A 110 19.66 7.29 3.88
N ARG A 111 20.88 7.63 4.29
CA ARG A 111 21.70 6.77 5.12
C ARG A 111 21.19 6.88 6.55
N VAL A 112 20.64 5.79 7.09
CA VAL A 112 20.21 5.70 8.51
C VAL A 112 21.45 5.51 9.40
N GLN A 113 22.36 6.47 9.37
CA GLN A 113 23.53 6.51 10.25
C GLN A 113 23.23 7.49 11.38
N LEU A 114 22.60 6.99 12.45
CA LEU A 114 22.34 7.77 13.67
C LEU A 114 23.66 8.08 14.40
N ILE A 115 24.59 7.13 14.38
CA ILE A 115 25.95 7.24 14.92
C ILE A 115 26.94 6.97 13.79
N LYS A 116 27.88 7.90 13.58
CA LYS A 116 28.92 7.79 12.55
C LYS A 116 29.86 6.63 12.88
N TYR A 117 30.16 5.78 11.89
CA TYR A 117 31.13 4.67 11.95
C TYR A 117 30.83 3.48 12.89
N ASN A 118 29.62 3.35 13.46
CA ASN A 118 29.25 2.13 14.21
C ASN A 118 27.90 1.55 13.77
N ASN A 119 27.95 0.60 12.83
CA ASN A 119 26.76 -0.06 12.29
C ASN A 119 26.00 -0.90 13.33
N TRP A 120 26.71 -1.45 14.33
CA TRP A 120 26.10 -2.25 15.39
C TRP A 120 25.24 -1.40 16.34
N LEU A 121 25.74 -0.22 16.74
CA LEU A 121 24.95 0.73 17.54
C LEU A 121 23.77 1.30 16.77
N ASN A 122 23.92 1.57 15.47
CA ASN A 122 22.80 1.97 14.60
C ASN A 122 21.72 0.88 14.57
N PHE A 123 22.11 -0.39 14.42
CA PHE A 123 21.16 -1.51 14.46
C PHE A 123 20.44 -1.59 15.82
N GLY A 124 21.16 -1.49 16.93
CA GLY A 124 20.59 -1.48 18.28
C GLY A 124 19.60 -0.32 18.52
N LEU A 125 19.94 0.88 18.07
CA LEU A 125 19.06 2.05 18.18
C LEU A 125 17.82 1.92 17.31
N ILE A 126 17.97 1.49 16.05
CA ILE A 126 16.84 1.27 15.14
C ILE A 126 15.91 0.19 15.70
N SER A 127 16.48 -0.93 16.18
CA SER A 127 15.70 -2.01 16.80
C SER A 127 14.95 -1.53 18.05
N THR A 128 15.60 -0.73 18.89
CA THR A 128 14.96 -0.15 20.09
C THR A 128 13.84 0.83 19.72
N LEU A 129 14.04 1.66 18.68
CA LEU A 129 13.02 2.59 18.19
C LEU A 129 11.82 1.83 17.59
N ILE A 130 12.07 0.78 16.81
CA ILE A 130 11.00 -0.06 16.24
C ILE A 130 10.26 -0.81 17.36
N GLY A 131 10.98 -1.41 18.30
CA GLY A 131 10.37 -2.12 19.43
C GLY A 131 9.58 -1.19 20.36
N GLY A 132 10.14 -0.02 20.68
CA GLY A 132 9.49 1.00 21.50
C GLY A 132 8.25 1.58 20.82
N SER A 133 8.33 1.90 19.53
CA SER A 133 7.15 2.34 18.77
C SER A 133 6.08 1.24 18.65
N GLY A 134 6.48 -0.03 18.50
CA GLY A 134 5.57 -1.18 18.54
C GLY A 134 4.86 -1.32 19.89
N TYR A 135 5.58 -1.18 21.00
CA TYR A 135 5.01 -1.19 22.35
C TYR A 135 4.02 -0.03 22.56
N ILE A 136 4.41 1.19 22.16
CA ILE A 136 3.53 2.36 22.25
C ILE A 136 2.28 2.15 21.38
N ALA A 137 2.45 1.66 20.16
CA ALA A 137 1.34 1.39 19.26
C ALA A 137 0.37 0.37 19.87
N TRP A 138 0.89 -0.75 20.40
CA TRP A 138 0.06 -1.75 21.05
C TRP A 138 -0.71 -1.21 22.24
N ASN A 139 -0.08 -0.44 23.12
CA ASN A 139 -0.75 0.00 24.36
C ASN A 139 -1.66 1.22 24.17
N TYR A 140 -1.29 2.16 23.30
CA TYR A 140 -1.92 3.48 23.25
C TYR A 140 -2.57 3.84 21.91
N LEU A 141 -2.17 3.21 20.80
CA LEU A 141 -2.69 3.58 19.46
C LEU A 141 -3.67 2.55 18.89
N LEU A 142 -3.43 1.25 19.13
CA LEU A 142 -4.23 0.19 18.55
C LEU A 142 -5.59 0.03 19.27
N MET A 143 -6.66 0.11 18.49
CA MET A 143 -8.01 -0.17 18.96
C MET A 143 -8.23 -1.67 19.17
N ALA A 144 -9.24 -2.03 19.97
CA ALA A 144 -9.52 -3.43 20.33
C ALA A 144 -9.72 -4.34 19.10
N TYR A 145 -10.42 -3.88 18.06
CA TYR A 145 -10.61 -4.67 16.83
C TYR A 145 -9.31 -4.89 16.05
N GLN A 146 -8.36 -3.94 16.10
CA GLN A 146 -7.06 -4.05 15.42
C GLN A 146 -6.18 -5.08 16.12
N LYS A 147 -6.17 -5.06 17.47
CA LYS A 147 -5.52 -6.11 18.27
C LYS A 147 -6.13 -7.47 18.00
N LYS A 148 -7.47 -7.55 17.94
CA LYS A 148 -8.18 -8.80 17.61
C LYS A 148 -7.70 -9.36 16.28
N ARG A 149 -7.59 -8.56 15.20
CA ARG A 149 -7.07 -9.01 13.90
C ARG A 149 -5.65 -9.59 13.96
N ILE A 150 -4.78 -9.03 14.80
CA ILE A 150 -3.42 -9.54 15.00
C ILE A 150 -3.45 -10.85 15.80
N LEU A 151 -4.26 -10.94 16.85
CA LEU A 151 -4.39 -12.16 17.66
C LEU A 151 -5.04 -13.29 16.87
N THR A 152 -6.07 -13.01 16.06
CA THR A 152 -6.74 -13.97 15.18
C THR A 152 -5.81 -14.48 14.07
N LEU A 153 -4.74 -13.77 13.71
CA LEU A 153 -3.72 -14.30 12.81
C LEU A 153 -2.93 -15.45 13.46
N ILE A 154 -2.59 -15.30 14.74
CA ILE A 154 -1.82 -16.28 15.53
C ILE A 154 -2.72 -17.46 15.90
N ASP A 155 -3.95 -17.16 16.34
CA ASP A 155 -4.96 -18.16 16.66
C ASP A 155 -6.27 -17.86 15.91
N PRO A 156 -6.44 -18.38 14.68
CA PRO A 156 -7.67 -18.23 13.91
C PRO A 156 -8.90 -18.85 14.58
N SER A 157 -8.71 -19.80 15.49
CA SER A 157 -9.81 -20.48 16.17
C SER A 157 -10.53 -19.59 17.20
N SER A 158 -9.87 -18.49 17.62
CA SER A 158 -10.43 -17.48 18.53
C SER A 158 -11.57 -16.64 17.92
N ASP A 159 -11.72 -16.61 16.59
CA ASP A 159 -12.78 -15.87 15.88
C ASP A 159 -13.37 -16.69 14.72
N PRO A 160 -14.01 -17.83 15.00
CA PRO A 160 -14.40 -18.84 14.01
C PRO A 160 -15.59 -18.42 13.13
N LEU A 161 -16.23 -17.29 13.43
CA LEU A 161 -17.33 -16.71 12.64
C LEU A 161 -16.95 -15.39 11.96
N GLY A 162 -15.75 -14.86 12.22
CA GLY A 162 -15.30 -13.55 11.76
C GLY A 162 -14.07 -13.63 10.87
N ALA A 163 -13.03 -12.88 11.22
CA ALA A 163 -11.80 -12.84 10.42
C ALA A 163 -11.09 -14.21 10.38
N GLY A 164 -11.18 -15.00 11.45
CA GLY A 164 -10.59 -16.34 11.52
C GLY A 164 -11.24 -17.30 10.55
N TYR A 165 -12.56 -17.22 10.37
CA TYR A 165 -13.30 -18.01 9.38
C TYR A 165 -12.78 -17.78 7.96
N HIS A 166 -12.69 -16.52 7.54
CA HIS A 166 -12.21 -16.18 6.20
C HIS A 166 -10.77 -16.65 5.95
N ILE A 167 -9.88 -16.53 6.95
CA ILE A 167 -8.50 -17.02 6.84
C ILE A 167 -8.48 -18.54 6.69
N LEU A 168 -9.25 -19.27 7.51
CA LEU A 168 -9.29 -20.73 7.48
C LEU A 168 -9.84 -21.24 6.14
N GLN A 169 -10.95 -20.66 5.66
CA GLN A 169 -11.53 -21.05 4.37
C GLN A 169 -10.61 -20.71 3.20
N SER A 170 -9.92 -19.57 3.25
CA SER A 170 -8.93 -19.21 2.23
C SER A 170 -7.79 -20.22 2.17
N LYS A 171 -7.28 -20.67 3.32
CA LYS A 171 -6.24 -21.69 3.39
C LYS A 171 -6.71 -23.04 2.83
N ILE A 172 -7.94 -23.43 3.13
CA ILE A 172 -8.56 -24.66 2.59
C ILE A 172 -8.71 -24.55 1.07
N ALA A 173 -9.22 -23.42 0.56
CA ALA A 173 -9.38 -23.17 -0.86
C ALA A 173 -8.05 -23.28 -1.61
N ILE A 174 -7.01 -22.55 -1.14
CA ILE A 174 -5.65 -22.60 -1.70
C ILE A 174 -5.11 -24.04 -1.68
N GLY A 175 -5.24 -24.74 -0.54
CA GLY A 175 -4.76 -26.12 -0.42
C GLY A 175 -5.48 -27.11 -1.33
N SER A 176 -6.77 -26.90 -1.57
CA SER A 176 -7.61 -27.78 -2.38
C SER A 176 -7.39 -27.64 -3.89
N GLY A 177 -6.77 -26.55 -4.36
CA GLY A 177 -6.45 -26.34 -5.76
C GLY A 177 -5.35 -27.27 -6.31
N GLY A 178 -4.48 -27.81 -5.45
CA GLY A 178 -3.39 -28.68 -5.89
C GLY A 178 -2.51 -28.05 -6.97
N LEU A 179 -1.96 -28.86 -7.89
CA LEU A 179 -1.08 -28.35 -8.95
C LEU A 179 -1.82 -27.68 -10.12
N LEU A 180 -2.92 -28.29 -10.57
CA LEU A 180 -3.63 -27.90 -11.80
C LEU A 180 -4.93 -27.11 -11.54
N GLY A 181 -5.39 -27.03 -10.30
CA GLY A 181 -6.66 -26.43 -9.96
C GLY A 181 -7.83 -27.40 -10.10
N LYS A 182 -9.00 -26.96 -9.67
CA LYS A 182 -10.27 -27.69 -9.84
C LYS A 182 -10.95 -27.42 -11.18
N GLY A 183 -10.55 -26.39 -11.90
CA GLY A 183 -11.25 -25.87 -13.08
C GLY A 183 -11.94 -24.54 -12.79
N ILE A 184 -12.05 -23.70 -13.83
CA ILE A 184 -12.74 -22.40 -13.76
C ILE A 184 -14.21 -22.63 -13.43
N GLU A 185 -14.75 -21.89 -12.47
CA GLU A 185 -16.12 -22.06 -11.98
C GLU A 185 -16.40 -23.50 -11.51
N GLN A 186 -15.41 -24.18 -10.94
CA GLN A 186 -15.57 -25.47 -10.28
C GLN A 186 -15.03 -25.44 -8.84
N GLY A 187 -14.72 -24.25 -8.34
CA GLY A 187 -14.27 -24.01 -6.97
C GLY A 187 -15.38 -24.22 -5.95
N SER A 188 -15.26 -25.27 -5.15
CA SER A 188 -16.20 -25.61 -4.09
C SER A 188 -16.34 -24.53 -3.01
N GLN A 189 -15.25 -23.83 -2.64
CA GLN A 189 -15.29 -22.80 -1.61
C GLN A 189 -15.82 -21.47 -2.15
N SER A 190 -15.49 -21.16 -3.40
CA SER A 190 -15.98 -19.96 -4.10
C SER A 190 -17.47 -20.03 -4.40
N GLN A 191 -17.97 -21.15 -4.94
CA GLN A 191 -19.37 -21.25 -5.40
C GLN A 191 -20.39 -21.41 -4.29
N LEU A 192 -20.00 -22.05 -3.17
CA LEU A 192 -20.91 -22.28 -2.05
C LEU A 192 -20.96 -21.10 -1.07
N ASN A 193 -20.43 -19.93 -1.44
CA ASN A 193 -20.39 -18.71 -0.62
C ASN A 193 -19.72 -18.89 0.75
N PHE A 194 -18.83 -19.89 0.89
CA PHE A 194 -18.03 -20.04 2.11
C PHE A 194 -17.00 -18.91 2.28
N LEU A 195 -16.74 -18.13 1.22
CA LEU A 195 -16.07 -16.83 1.31
C LEU A 195 -17.01 -15.71 0.83
N PRO A 196 -17.71 -15.00 1.72
CA PRO A 196 -18.55 -13.86 1.35
C PRO A 196 -17.83 -12.78 0.51
N GLU A 197 -16.54 -12.54 0.78
CA GLU A 197 -15.70 -11.51 0.12
C GLU A 197 -14.77 -12.10 -0.96
N HIS A 198 -15.22 -13.14 -1.67
CA HIS A 198 -14.45 -13.83 -2.71
C HIS A 198 -14.20 -12.99 -3.97
N THR A 199 -15.05 -12.00 -4.26
CA THR A 199 -14.92 -11.11 -5.44
C THR A 199 -14.02 -9.89 -5.20
N THR A 200 -13.77 -9.56 -3.94
CA THR A 200 -13.05 -8.37 -3.49
C THR A 200 -11.70 -8.79 -2.91
N ASP A 201 -11.61 -8.97 -1.59
CA ASP A 201 -10.36 -9.09 -0.84
C ASP A 201 -9.76 -10.49 -0.90
N PHE A 202 -10.58 -11.52 -1.17
CA PHE A 202 -10.15 -12.92 -1.16
C PHE A 202 -10.14 -13.60 -2.53
N ILE A 203 -10.18 -12.83 -3.63
CA ILE A 203 -10.17 -13.39 -5.00
C ILE A 203 -8.95 -14.26 -5.30
N PHE A 204 -7.83 -14.00 -4.61
CA PHE A 204 -6.64 -14.83 -4.74
C PHE A 204 -6.88 -16.28 -4.32
N ALA A 205 -7.73 -16.52 -3.31
CA ALA A 205 -8.08 -17.87 -2.87
C ALA A 205 -8.86 -18.63 -3.95
N VAL A 206 -9.75 -17.92 -4.65
CA VAL A 206 -10.52 -18.46 -5.78
C VAL A 206 -9.59 -18.84 -6.92
N ILE A 207 -8.68 -17.94 -7.31
CA ILE A 207 -7.69 -18.20 -8.36
C ILE A 207 -6.83 -19.42 -8.00
N ALA A 208 -6.40 -19.51 -6.75
CA ALA A 208 -5.60 -20.64 -6.28
C ALA A 208 -6.39 -21.95 -6.26
N GLU A 209 -7.68 -21.93 -5.91
CA GLU A 209 -8.55 -23.12 -5.95
C GLU A 209 -8.83 -23.57 -7.39
N GLU A 210 -9.16 -22.65 -8.28
CA GLU A 210 -9.63 -22.95 -9.64
C GLU A 210 -8.50 -23.27 -10.62
N LEU A 211 -7.39 -22.52 -10.57
CA LEU A 211 -6.26 -22.66 -11.49
C LEU A 211 -5.04 -23.38 -10.86
N GLY A 212 -5.10 -23.64 -9.55
CA GLY A 212 -4.05 -24.35 -8.82
C GLY A 212 -2.73 -23.59 -8.76
N PHE A 213 -1.68 -24.33 -8.39
CA PHE A 213 -0.33 -23.81 -8.29
C PHE A 213 0.19 -23.19 -9.61
N LEU A 214 -0.08 -23.82 -10.75
CA LEU A 214 0.37 -23.29 -12.05
C LEU A 214 -0.29 -21.95 -12.40
N GLY A 215 -1.58 -21.80 -12.12
CA GLY A 215 -2.28 -20.53 -12.29
C GLY A 215 -1.72 -19.42 -11.40
N VAL A 216 -1.44 -19.73 -10.13
CA VAL A 216 -0.81 -18.79 -9.20
C VAL A 216 0.60 -18.40 -9.68
N LEU A 217 1.39 -19.35 -10.17
CA LEU A 217 2.74 -19.08 -10.69
C LEU A 217 2.68 -18.19 -11.93
N LEU A 218 1.74 -18.43 -12.85
CA LEU A 218 1.51 -17.59 -14.02
C LEU A 218 1.12 -16.17 -13.59
N LEU A 219 0.19 -16.04 -12.64
CA LEU A 219 -0.24 -14.75 -12.10
C LEU A 219 0.94 -13.96 -11.50
N LEU A 220 1.72 -14.60 -10.62
CA LEU A 220 2.90 -13.99 -10.00
C LEU A 220 3.96 -13.61 -11.04
N SER A 221 4.12 -14.42 -12.09
CA SER A 221 5.05 -14.12 -13.19
C SER A 221 4.61 -12.87 -13.96
N VAL A 222 3.31 -12.73 -14.27
CA VAL A 222 2.77 -11.53 -14.92
C VAL A 222 2.97 -10.30 -14.04
N TYR A 223 2.68 -10.37 -12.74
CA TYR A 223 2.97 -9.26 -11.83
C TYR A 223 4.46 -8.92 -11.75
N GLY A 224 5.33 -9.94 -11.68
CA GLY A 224 6.78 -9.76 -11.70
C GLY A 224 7.26 -9.03 -12.95
N LEU A 225 6.73 -9.38 -14.13
CA LEU A 225 7.03 -8.69 -15.38
C LEU A 225 6.57 -7.23 -15.38
N ILE A 226 5.37 -6.94 -14.86
CA ILE A 226 4.85 -5.57 -14.75
C ILE A 226 5.74 -4.74 -13.82
N ILE A 227 6.06 -5.26 -12.64
CA ILE A 227 6.93 -4.61 -11.64
C ILE A 227 8.31 -4.35 -12.25
N TYR A 228 8.90 -5.36 -12.89
CA TYR A 228 10.20 -5.25 -13.55
C TYR A 228 10.20 -4.13 -14.61
N ARG A 229 9.19 -4.10 -15.48
CA ARG A 229 9.05 -3.05 -16.50
C ARG A 229 8.89 -1.65 -15.89
N CYS A 230 8.10 -1.51 -14.82
CA CYS A 230 7.92 -0.23 -14.15
C CYS A 230 9.22 0.27 -13.48
N PHE A 231 10.01 -0.64 -12.89
CA PHE A 231 11.33 -0.29 -12.37
C PHE A 231 12.31 0.13 -13.46
N ILE A 232 12.36 -0.57 -14.60
CA ILE A 232 13.18 -0.15 -15.75
C ILE A 232 12.84 1.29 -16.15
N ILE A 233 11.54 1.58 -16.37
CA ILE A 233 11.10 2.92 -16.77
C ILE A 233 11.52 3.97 -15.74
N SER A 234 11.40 3.63 -14.46
CA SER A 234 11.72 4.54 -13.36
C SER A 234 13.23 4.82 -13.29
N PHE A 235 14.08 3.79 -13.41
CA PHE A 235 15.53 3.92 -13.29
C PHE A 235 16.20 4.51 -14.53
N GLU A 236 15.63 4.33 -15.72
CA GLU A 236 16.10 4.95 -16.97
C GLU A 236 15.75 6.45 -17.09
N SER A 237 14.90 6.99 -16.21
CA SER A 237 14.61 8.42 -16.16
C SER A 237 15.88 9.24 -15.92
N GLU A 238 16.00 10.46 -16.45
CA GLU A 238 17.15 11.33 -16.16
C GLU A 238 16.90 12.19 -14.90
N ASP A 239 15.66 12.60 -14.69
CA ASP A 239 15.24 13.42 -13.56
C ASP A 239 15.08 12.61 -12.27
N THR A 240 15.67 13.11 -11.17
CA THR A 240 15.62 12.49 -9.84
C THR A 240 14.21 12.42 -9.30
N PHE A 241 13.39 13.45 -9.49
CA PHE A 241 11.99 13.44 -9.03
C PHE A 241 11.23 12.28 -9.66
N SER A 242 11.37 12.12 -10.96
CA SER A 242 10.74 11.05 -11.74
C SER A 242 11.26 9.66 -11.35
N LYS A 243 12.58 9.49 -11.12
CA LYS A 243 13.14 8.23 -10.60
C LYS A 243 12.51 7.82 -9.27
N LEU A 244 12.49 8.74 -8.30
CA LEU A 244 11.95 8.50 -6.97
C LEU A 244 10.46 8.19 -7.03
N LEU A 245 9.69 9.01 -7.74
CA LEU A 245 8.25 8.84 -7.88
C LEU A 245 7.91 7.49 -8.54
N GLY A 246 8.53 7.18 -9.68
CA GLY A 246 8.26 5.94 -10.41
C GLY A 246 8.61 4.70 -9.59
N ALA A 247 9.76 4.69 -8.93
CA ALA A 247 10.18 3.57 -8.07
C ALA A 247 9.24 3.39 -6.87
N SER A 248 8.81 4.48 -6.23
CA SER A 248 7.86 4.42 -5.11
C SER A 248 6.47 3.95 -5.53
N LEU A 249 5.92 4.44 -6.64
CA LEU A 249 4.63 3.97 -7.18
C LEU A 249 4.69 2.49 -7.56
N THR A 250 5.82 2.04 -8.11
CA THR A 250 6.06 0.62 -8.41
C THR A 250 6.05 -0.23 -7.13
N LEU A 251 6.70 0.23 -6.06
CA LEU A 251 6.66 -0.47 -4.77
C LEU A 251 5.28 -0.48 -4.14
N ILE A 252 4.46 0.56 -4.32
CA ILE A 252 3.07 0.54 -3.84
C ILE A 252 2.29 -0.59 -4.51
N PHE A 253 2.41 -0.73 -5.84
CA PHE A 253 1.77 -1.82 -6.57
C PHE A 253 2.23 -3.19 -6.06
N PHE A 254 3.54 -3.37 -5.83
CA PHE A 254 4.07 -4.57 -5.21
C PHE A 254 3.47 -4.83 -3.82
N THR A 255 3.36 -3.80 -2.98
CA THR A 255 2.82 -3.94 -1.62
C THR A 255 1.35 -4.31 -1.61
N TYR A 256 0.55 -3.84 -2.56
CA TYR A 256 -0.82 -4.33 -2.71
C TYR A 256 -0.86 -5.84 -2.97
N ILE A 257 -0.04 -6.34 -3.90
CA ILE A 257 0.05 -7.77 -4.22
C ILE A 257 0.53 -8.54 -2.99
N PHE A 258 1.61 -8.09 -2.36
CA PHE A 258 2.19 -8.73 -1.19
C PHE A 258 1.22 -8.79 -0.01
N VAL A 259 0.54 -7.68 0.30
CA VAL A 259 -0.42 -7.61 1.40
C VAL A 259 -1.65 -8.45 1.12
N ASN A 260 -2.21 -8.39 -0.09
CA ASN A 260 -3.37 -9.21 -0.45
C ASN A 260 -3.04 -10.71 -0.36
N ILE A 261 -1.99 -11.16 -1.05
CA ILE A 261 -1.59 -12.58 -1.05
C ILE A 261 -1.19 -13.02 0.36
N GLY A 262 -0.44 -12.20 1.10
CA GLY A 262 -0.06 -12.48 2.49
C GLY A 262 -1.25 -12.60 3.42
N MET A 263 -2.27 -11.75 3.26
CA MET A 263 -3.52 -11.82 4.02
C MET A 263 -4.29 -13.11 3.71
N VAL A 264 -4.50 -13.40 2.43
CA VAL A 264 -5.30 -14.54 1.98
C VAL A 264 -4.63 -15.89 2.32
N SER A 265 -3.30 -15.94 2.28
CA SER A 265 -2.52 -17.11 2.74
C SER A 265 -2.39 -17.20 4.28
N GLY A 266 -2.87 -16.18 5.02
CA GLY A 266 -2.79 -16.11 6.47
C GLY A 266 -1.37 -15.93 7.02
N LEU A 267 -0.51 -15.23 6.27
CA LEU A 267 0.81 -14.72 6.70
C LEU A 267 0.72 -13.31 7.29
N LEU A 268 -0.30 -12.52 6.91
CA LEU A 268 -0.54 -11.16 7.37
C LEU A 268 -1.96 -11.04 7.94
N PRO A 269 -2.21 -10.09 8.88
CA PRO A 269 -3.56 -9.88 9.39
C PRO A 269 -4.50 -9.39 8.28
N VAL A 270 -5.81 -9.62 8.43
CA VAL A 270 -6.80 -9.21 7.42
C VAL A 270 -6.98 -7.69 7.46
N VAL A 271 -6.59 -7.03 6.36
CA VAL A 271 -6.59 -5.56 6.25
C VAL A 271 -7.67 -5.04 5.29
N GLY A 272 -8.13 -5.86 4.35
CA GLY A 272 -9.13 -5.49 3.34
C GLY A 272 -8.52 -4.70 2.18
N VAL A 273 -7.48 -5.27 1.57
CA VAL A 273 -6.75 -4.66 0.46
C VAL A 273 -7.03 -5.50 -0.78
N PRO A 274 -7.61 -4.94 -1.85
CA PRO A 274 -7.95 -5.69 -3.05
C PRO A 274 -6.70 -6.10 -3.83
N LEU A 275 -6.77 -7.24 -4.51
CA LEU A 275 -5.71 -7.68 -5.43
C LEU A 275 -5.71 -6.76 -6.68
N PRO A 276 -4.60 -6.09 -6.99
CA PRO A 276 -4.55 -5.13 -8.09
C PRO A 276 -4.99 -5.72 -9.43
N LEU A 277 -5.76 -4.97 -10.22
CA LEU A 277 -6.16 -5.33 -11.60
C LEU A 277 -7.08 -6.56 -11.74
N ILE A 278 -7.35 -7.28 -10.66
CA ILE A 278 -8.15 -8.51 -10.66
C ILE A 278 -9.39 -8.34 -9.77
N SER A 279 -9.19 -7.91 -8.52
CA SER A 279 -10.29 -7.71 -7.57
C SER A 279 -11.20 -6.55 -7.97
N TYR A 280 -12.47 -6.65 -7.60
CA TYR A 280 -13.38 -5.52 -7.65
C TYR A 280 -13.00 -4.49 -6.57
N GLY A 281 -12.40 -3.38 -6.99
CA GLY A 281 -12.02 -2.28 -6.10
C GLY A 281 -12.16 -0.95 -6.83
N GLY A 282 -13.31 -0.27 -6.69
CA GLY A 282 -13.62 0.92 -7.48
C GLY A 282 -12.58 2.04 -7.37
N SER A 283 -12.36 2.58 -6.17
CA SER A 283 -11.41 3.67 -5.95
C SER A 283 -9.94 3.24 -6.05
N SER A 284 -9.61 2.01 -5.66
CA SER A 284 -8.24 1.48 -5.75
C SER A 284 -7.83 1.26 -7.21
N LEU A 285 -8.71 0.75 -8.08
CA LEU A 285 -8.44 0.56 -9.50
C LEU A 285 -8.12 1.89 -10.18
N ILE A 286 -8.92 2.93 -9.95
CA ILE A 286 -8.68 4.28 -10.52
C ILE A 286 -7.31 4.81 -10.07
N THR A 287 -6.97 4.62 -8.80
CA THR A 287 -5.70 5.08 -8.23
C THR A 287 -4.51 4.32 -8.82
N LEU A 288 -4.63 3.00 -8.99
CA LEU A 288 -3.61 2.16 -9.60
C LEU A 288 -3.43 2.49 -11.09
N MET A 289 -4.52 2.66 -11.84
CA MET A 289 -4.48 3.10 -13.24
C MET A 289 -3.82 4.47 -13.38
N SER A 290 -4.15 5.41 -12.50
CA SER A 290 -3.51 6.72 -12.44
C SER A 290 -2.00 6.61 -12.16
N SER A 291 -1.61 5.72 -11.25
CA SER A 291 -0.19 5.45 -10.93
C SER A 291 0.56 4.90 -12.15
N PHE A 292 -0.02 3.94 -12.88
CA PHE A 292 0.56 3.44 -14.13
C PHE A 292 0.65 4.53 -15.20
N GLY A 293 -0.37 5.38 -15.33
CA GLY A 293 -0.35 6.53 -16.23
C GLY A 293 0.81 7.49 -15.92
N ILE A 294 1.05 7.77 -14.62
CA ILE A 294 2.19 8.57 -14.18
C ILE A 294 3.51 7.88 -14.54
N ILE A 295 3.68 6.59 -14.24
CA ILE A 295 4.91 5.84 -14.57
C ILE A 295 5.16 5.85 -16.08
N MET A 296 4.14 5.62 -16.91
CA MET A 296 4.27 5.67 -18.37
C MET A 296 4.63 7.08 -18.86
N SER A 297 4.11 8.14 -18.22
CA SER A 297 4.41 9.52 -18.57
C SER A 297 5.88 9.90 -18.31
N ILE A 298 6.53 9.28 -17.32
CA ILE A 298 7.96 9.47 -17.03
C ILE A 298 8.80 9.06 -18.24
N ARG A 299 8.50 7.93 -18.88
CA ARG A 299 9.22 7.47 -20.07
C ARG A 299 9.18 8.47 -21.23
N LYS A 300 8.08 9.22 -21.35
CA LYS A 300 7.88 10.20 -22.43
C LYS A 300 8.66 11.49 -22.19
N HIS A 301 8.88 11.87 -20.93
CA HIS A 301 9.54 13.12 -20.56
C HIS A 301 10.98 12.86 -20.10
N LYS A 302 11.82 12.38 -21.02
CA LYS A 302 13.25 12.12 -20.74
C LYS A 302 14.10 13.39 -20.64
N THR A 303 13.59 14.54 -21.09
CA THR A 303 14.39 15.76 -21.17
C THR A 303 14.73 16.30 -19.77
N PRO A 304 16.01 16.53 -19.46
CA PRO A 304 16.43 17.11 -18.20
C PRO A 304 15.81 18.50 -17.99
N SER A 305 15.37 18.77 -16.75
CA SER A 305 14.81 20.07 -16.33
C SER A 305 15.71 21.28 -16.58
N TYR A 306 17.02 21.10 -16.80
CA TYR A 306 17.94 22.21 -17.10
C TYR A 306 17.94 22.62 -18.59
N LEU A 307 17.42 21.77 -19.49
CA LEU A 307 17.25 22.10 -20.91
C LEU A 307 15.88 22.70 -21.22
N SER A 308 14.90 22.56 -20.32
CA SER A 308 13.54 23.09 -20.54
C SER A 308 13.39 24.59 -20.27
N ASN A 309 14.44 25.25 -19.74
CA ASN A 309 14.49 26.69 -19.45
C ASN A 309 15.46 27.44 -20.38
N LEU A 310 15.98 26.79 -21.42
CA LEU A 310 16.71 27.39 -22.54
C LEU A 310 15.76 27.45 -23.74
#